data_AF-A0A259KM68-F1
#
_entry.id   AF-A0A259KM68-F1
#
_cell.length_a   1.000
_cell.length_b   1.000
_cell.length_c   1.000
_cell.angle_alpha   90.00
_cell.angle_beta   90.00
_cell.angle_gamma   90.00
#
_symmetry.space_group_name_H-M   'P 1'
#
loop_
_entity.id
_entity.type
_entity.pdbx_description
1 polymer ?
#
loop_
_entity_poly.entity_id
_entity_poly.type
_entity_poly.pdbx_seq_one_letter_code
_entity_poly.pdbx_strand_id
1 'polypeptide(L)'
;MDVRAQFESHVLALLRHRPAVELHAARQLELLCQRQLDAETIPAWRTFWSLATHFFEGLRLAPNRSLEEPEASATSQVLSGLQLREQFNDSAKPVDDSLQVINHLLFLEQADVISQRLVNILNDWSESPESDLPTEAQLDVQSMAQLAQDVQLTAVQQVADSLAVQLARLRAKRAAEDIKTSLSGAQEVSRLLQHFAVGSLREPQPQVMAALKGE
;
A
#
# COMPACT_ATOMS: atom_id res chain seq x y z
N MET A 1 0.97 20.36 22.61
CA MET A 1 1.16 20.75 21.21
C MET A 1 0.20 19.93 20.39
N ASP A 2 -0.68 20.58 19.66
CA ASP A 2 -1.79 19.95 18.96
C ASP A 2 -1.27 19.16 17.74
N VAL A 3 -1.21 17.83 17.86
CA VAL A 3 -0.71 16.92 16.81
C VAL A 3 -1.54 17.10 15.53
N ARG A 4 -2.84 17.35 15.67
CA ARG A 4 -3.74 17.60 14.54
C ARG A 4 -3.39 18.87 13.81
N ALA A 5 -3.16 19.98 14.52
CA ALA A 5 -2.79 21.24 13.88
C ALA A 5 -1.49 21.14 13.06
N GLN A 6 -0.51 20.36 13.54
CA GLN A 6 0.71 20.06 12.79
C GLN A 6 0.40 19.23 11.54
N PHE A 7 -0.44 18.20 11.69
CA PHE A 7 -0.84 17.34 10.59
C PHE A 7 -1.59 18.09 9.49
N GLU A 8 -2.60 18.87 9.85
CA GLU A 8 -3.39 19.69 8.93
C GLU A 8 -2.51 20.69 8.18
N SER A 9 -1.55 21.32 8.86
CA SER A 9 -0.59 22.24 8.21
C SER A 9 0.22 21.55 7.12
N HIS A 10 0.73 20.34 7.37
CA HIS A 10 1.51 19.59 6.38
C HIS A 10 0.63 19.01 5.27
N VAL A 11 -0.58 18.55 5.57
CA VAL A 11 -1.55 18.12 4.54
C VAL A 11 -1.93 19.27 3.62
N LEU A 12 -2.17 20.47 4.17
CA LEU A 12 -2.44 21.66 3.37
C LEU A 12 -1.24 22.02 2.48
N ALA A 13 -0.01 21.88 2.98
CA ALA A 13 1.19 22.08 2.16
C ALA A 13 1.24 21.06 1.01
N LEU A 14 0.94 19.79 1.27
CA LEU A 14 0.89 18.73 0.28
C LEU A 14 -0.17 19.00 -0.81
N LEU A 15 -1.38 19.41 -0.43
CA LEU A 15 -2.48 19.69 -1.37
C LEU A 15 -2.30 20.99 -2.18
N ARG A 16 -1.53 21.96 -1.68
CA ARG A 16 -1.26 23.25 -2.36
C ARG A 16 -0.30 23.13 -3.54
N HIS A 17 0.61 22.16 -3.52
CA HIS A 17 1.63 21.99 -4.57
C HIS A 17 1.20 21.04 -5.69
N ARG A 18 -0.08 20.63 -5.71
CA ARG A 18 -0.64 19.79 -6.78
C ARG A 18 -0.38 20.41 -8.16
N PRO A 19 0.07 19.61 -9.14
CA PRO A 19 0.09 18.13 -9.13
C PRO A 19 1.33 17.50 -8.46
N ALA A 20 2.37 18.27 -8.13
CA ALA A 20 3.60 17.73 -7.56
C ALA A 20 3.45 17.36 -6.08
N VAL A 21 4.05 16.23 -5.68
CA VAL A 21 4.18 15.85 -4.27
C VAL A 21 5.23 16.74 -3.60
N GLU A 22 4.83 17.47 -2.55
CA GLU A 22 5.77 18.22 -1.72
C GLU A 22 6.48 17.26 -0.75
N LEU A 23 7.73 16.90 -1.09
CA LEU A 23 8.50 15.86 -0.40
C LEU A 23 8.78 16.19 1.07
N HIS A 24 8.93 17.47 1.43
CA HIS A 24 9.17 17.85 2.82
C HIS A 24 7.92 17.59 3.67
N ALA A 25 6.74 18.00 3.20
CA ALA A 25 5.46 17.74 3.86
C ALA A 25 5.20 16.23 3.97
N ALA A 26 5.41 15.46 2.90
CA ALA A 26 5.28 14.00 2.94
C ALA A 26 6.20 13.40 4.02
N ARG A 27 7.46 13.85 4.11
CA ARG A 27 8.40 13.37 5.13
C ARG A 27 7.99 13.77 6.56
N GLN A 28 7.47 14.98 6.76
CA GLN A 28 7.00 15.39 8.09
C GLN A 28 5.76 14.58 8.51
N LEU A 29 4.83 14.32 7.59
CA LEU A 29 3.65 13.50 7.83
C LEU A 29 4.03 12.06 8.17
N GLU A 30 4.96 11.45 7.41
CA GLU A 30 5.54 10.14 7.70
C GLU A 30 6.11 10.07 9.12
N LEU A 31 6.93 11.06 9.52
CA LEU A 31 7.54 11.12 10.85
C LEU A 31 6.50 11.31 11.97
N LEU A 32 5.43 12.06 11.71
CA LEU A 32 4.33 12.21 12.66
C LEU A 32 3.58 10.89 12.85
N CYS A 33 3.23 10.20 11.76
CA CYS A 33 2.58 8.89 11.81
C CYS A 33 3.44 7.86 12.54
N GLN A 34 4.74 7.80 12.27
CA GLN A 34 5.66 6.88 12.94
C GLN A 34 5.70 7.12 14.45
N ARG A 35 5.80 8.38 14.90
CA ARG A 35 5.78 8.70 16.33
C ARG A 35 4.48 8.25 17.00
N GLN A 36 3.34 8.37 16.32
CA GLN A 36 2.07 7.89 16.84
C GLN A 36 2.01 6.36 16.87
N LEU A 37 2.51 5.68 15.83
CA LEU A 37 2.61 4.22 15.78
C LEU A 37 3.47 3.66 16.93
N ASP A 38 4.59 4.30 17.24
CA ASP A 38 5.50 3.89 18.30
C ASP A 38 4.87 4.06 19.70
N ALA A 39 4.05 5.09 19.88
CA ALA A 39 3.34 5.37 21.13
C ALA A 39 2.04 4.54 21.28
N GLU A 40 1.49 4.04 20.18
CA GLU A 40 0.17 3.40 20.14
C GLU A 40 0.21 1.95 20.66
N THR A 41 -0.71 1.64 21.56
CA THR A 41 -0.82 0.31 22.16
C THR A 41 -2.05 -0.46 21.67
N ILE A 42 -3.06 0.22 21.14
CA ILE A 42 -4.30 -0.40 20.67
C ILE A 42 -4.10 -0.97 19.26
N PRO A 43 -4.26 -2.29 19.03
CA PRO A 43 -3.93 -2.92 17.74
C PRO A 43 -4.58 -2.28 16.51
N ALA A 44 -5.87 -1.92 16.59
CA ALA A 44 -6.57 -1.33 15.44
C ALA A 44 -6.05 0.08 15.08
N TRP A 45 -5.64 0.85 16.08
CA TRP A 45 -4.98 2.15 15.87
C TRP A 45 -3.55 1.96 15.36
N ARG A 46 -2.84 0.90 15.78
CA ARG A 46 -1.55 0.54 15.19
C ARG A 46 -1.66 0.25 13.70
N THR A 47 -2.67 -0.51 13.28
CA THR A 47 -2.94 -0.72 11.84
C THR A 47 -3.19 0.60 11.11
N PHE A 48 -4.02 1.49 11.67
CA PHE A 48 -4.26 2.82 11.08
C PHE A 48 -2.95 3.60 10.87
N TRP A 49 -2.13 3.72 11.93
CA TRP A 49 -0.88 4.48 11.86
C TRP A 49 0.15 3.83 10.95
N SER A 50 0.18 2.50 10.87
CA SER A 50 1.03 1.77 9.94
C SER A 50 0.63 2.06 8.49
N LEU A 51 -0.66 1.93 8.16
CA LEU A 51 -1.19 2.25 6.83
C LEU A 51 -0.93 3.70 6.43
N ALA A 52 -1.11 4.65 7.36
CA ALA A 52 -0.83 6.06 7.11
C ALA A 52 0.68 6.32 6.91
N THR A 53 1.54 5.64 7.65
CA THR A 53 3.00 5.75 7.49
C THR A 53 3.44 5.25 6.12
N HIS A 54 2.99 4.07 5.71
CA HIS A 54 3.28 3.51 4.39
C HIS A 54 2.75 4.40 3.25
N PHE A 55 1.60 5.05 3.45
CA PHE A 55 1.06 5.99 2.47
C PHE A 55 2.01 7.16 2.21
N PHE A 56 2.43 7.87 3.26
CA PHE A 56 3.34 9.02 3.11
C PHE A 56 4.75 8.62 2.69
N GLU A 57 5.22 7.45 3.13
CA GLU A 57 6.47 6.87 2.63
C GLU A 57 6.39 6.62 1.12
N GLY A 58 5.29 6.02 0.64
CA GLY A 58 5.06 5.77 -0.78
C GLY A 58 5.02 7.05 -1.62
N LEU A 59 4.44 8.13 -1.09
CA LEU A 59 4.50 9.46 -1.73
C LEU A 59 5.93 10.00 -1.81
N ARG A 60 6.76 9.75 -0.78
CA ARG A 60 8.16 10.19 -0.74
C ARG A 60 9.07 9.39 -1.67
N LEU A 61 8.85 8.08 -1.77
CA LEU A 61 9.67 7.17 -2.58
C LEU A 61 9.39 7.30 -4.09
N ALA A 62 8.22 7.81 -4.47
CA ALA A 62 7.84 8.05 -5.85
C ALA A 62 7.68 9.56 -6.13
N PRO A 63 8.79 10.33 -6.21
CA PRO A 63 8.73 11.80 -6.37
C PRO A 63 8.12 12.27 -7.70
N ASN A 64 8.09 11.39 -8.71
CA ASN A 64 7.46 11.65 -10.01
C ASN A 64 5.94 11.36 -10.01
N ARG A 65 5.40 10.85 -8.90
CA ARG A 65 3.97 10.58 -8.76
C ARG A 65 3.21 11.90 -8.69
N SER A 66 2.15 12.01 -9.48
CA SER A 66 1.20 13.10 -9.37
C SER A 66 0.26 12.82 -8.19
N LEU A 67 -0.11 13.86 -7.44
CA LEU A 67 -1.20 13.78 -6.46
C LEU A 67 -2.53 13.83 -7.21
N GLU A 68 -3.00 12.67 -7.62
CA GLU A 68 -4.26 12.49 -8.34
C GLU A 68 -5.41 12.20 -7.36
N GLU A 69 -6.55 11.75 -7.89
CA GLU A 69 -7.72 11.40 -7.11
C GLU A 69 -7.46 10.35 -6.01
N PRO A 70 -6.72 9.23 -6.25
CA PRO A 70 -6.52 8.22 -5.20
C PRO A 70 -5.65 8.73 -4.05
N GLU A 71 -4.63 9.56 -4.30
CA GLU A 71 -3.81 10.13 -3.22
C GLU A 71 -4.58 11.17 -2.41
N ALA A 72 -5.45 11.95 -3.06
CA ALA A 72 -6.33 12.89 -2.37
C ALA A 72 -7.37 12.16 -1.49
N SER A 73 -7.91 11.04 -1.98
CA SER A 73 -8.82 10.18 -1.23
C SER A 73 -8.14 9.57 0.01
N ALA A 74 -6.95 8.98 -0.17
CA ALA A 74 -6.16 8.41 0.93
C ALA A 74 -5.77 9.46 1.97
N THR A 75 -5.39 10.66 1.54
CA THR A 75 -5.14 11.79 2.45
C THR A 75 -6.40 12.13 3.26
N SER A 76 -7.58 12.07 2.64
CA SER A 76 -8.86 12.31 3.30
C SER A 76 -9.18 11.22 4.33
N GLN A 77 -8.93 9.94 4.03
CA GLN A 77 -9.08 8.84 4.99
C GLN A 77 -8.19 9.03 6.22
N VAL A 78 -6.94 9.46 6.02
CA VAL A 78 -6.02 9.76 7.13
C VAL A 78 -6.55 10.90 8.00
N LEU A 79 -7.07 11.98 7.40
CA LEU A 79 -7.69 13.07 8.16
C LEU A 79 -8.93 12.60 8.94
N SER A 80 -9.77 11.75 8.35
CA SER A 80 -10.91 11.15 9.05
C SER A 80 -10.48 10.29 10.24
N GLY A 81 -9.41 9.50 10.10
CA GLY A 81 -8.84 8.72 11.19
C GLY A 81 -8.29 9.58 12.33
N LEU A 82 -7.64 10.71 12.01
CA LEU A 82 -7.17 11.68 13.00
C LEU A 82 -8.33 12.31 13.77
N GLN A 83 -9.37 12.74 13.06
CA GLN A 83 -10.57 13.29 13.69
C GLN A 83 -11.24 12.26 14.61
N LEU A 84 -11.31 11.00 14.18
CA LEU A 84 -11.84 9.92 15.01
C LEU A 84 -10.97 9.70 16.27
N ARG A 85 -9.63 9.82 16.15
CA ARG A 85 -8.71 9.64 17.28
C ARG A 85 -8.89 10.72 18.35
N GLU A 86 -9.16 11.96 17.96
CA GLU A 86 -9.43 13.04 18.92
C GLU A 86 -10.75 12.88 19.67
N GLN A 87 -11.76 12.32 18.99
CA GLN A 87 -13.07 12.05 19.59
C GLN A 87 -13.05 10.78 20.44
N PHE A 88 -12.03 9.94 20.27
CA PHE A 88 -11.87 8.69 20.99
C PHE A 88 -11.43 8.94 22.43
N ASN A 89 -12.35 8.69 23.38
CA ASN A 89 -12.05 8.59 24.80
C ASN A 89 -11.86 7.11 25.16
N ASP A 90 -10.68 6.73 25.67
CA ASP A 90 -10.31 5.36 26.12
C ASP A 90 -11.34 4.70 27.04
N SER A 91 -12.20 5.49 27.68
CA SER A 91 -13.15 5.04 28.70
C SER A 91 -14.54 4.63 28.18
N ALA A 92 -14.85 4.77 26.88
CA ALA A 92 -16.25 4.81 26.45
C ALA A 92 -16.74 3.83 25.37
N LYS A 93 -15.91 3.07 24.63
CA LYS A 93 -16.41 2.08 23.66
C LYS A 93 -15.29 1.18 23.10
N PRO A 94 -15.59 -0.05 22.63
CA PRO A 94 -14.67 -0.78 21.76
C PRO A 94 -14.34 0.08 20.52
N VAL A 95 -13.15 -0.10 19.97
CA VAL A 95 -12.75 0.54 18.70
C VAL A 95 -13.89 0.41 17.69
N ASP A 96 -14.35 1.56 17.20
CA ASP A 96 -15.59 1.74 16.44
C ASP A 96 -15.53 1.11 15.04
N ASP A 97 -16.67 0.67 14.51
CA ASP A 97 -16.82 0.19 13.13
C ASP A 97 -16.25 1.21 12.12
N SER A 98 -16.33 2.49 12.46
CA SER A 98 -15.75 3.61 11.73
C SER A 98 -14.24 3.46 11.48
N LEU A 99 -13.44 3.02 12.47
CA LEU A 99 -11.99 2.86 12.27
C LEU A 99 -11.69 1.69 11.34
N GLN A 100 -12.49 0.62 11.41
CA GLN A 100 -12.35 -0.52 10.49
C GLN A 100 -12.62 -0.09 9.05
N VAL A 101 -13.66 0.71 8.82
CA VAL A 101 -13.96 1.28 7.50
C VAL A 101 -12.82 2.17 7.00
N ILE A 102 -12.28 3.05 7.84
CA ILE A 102 -11.15 3.93 7.48
C ILE A 102 -9.92 3.09 7.10
N ASN A 103 -9.56 2.10 7.92
CA ASN A 103 -8.43 1.21 7.63
C ASN A 103 -8.65 0.42 6.33
N HIS A 104 -9.87 -0.05 6.10
CA HIS A 104 -10.22 -0.79 4.89
C HIS A 104 -10.08 0.06 3.63
N LEU A 105 -10.62 1.29 3.64
CA LEU A 105 -10.54 2.22 2.51
C LEU A 105 -9.10 2.67 2.26
N LEU A 106 -8.38 3.07 3.31
CA LEU A 106 -6.99 3.50 3.20
C LEU A 106 -6.07 2.38 2.69
N PHE A 107 -6.33 1.13 3.05
CA PHE A 107 -5.65 -0.02 2.48
C PHE A 107 -5.97 -0.18 0.99
N LEU A 108 -7.26 -0.19 0.62
CA LEU A 108 -7.68 -0.41 -0.76
C LEU A 108 -7.15 0.65 -1.73
N GLU A 109 -7.18 1.93 -1.33
CA GLU A 109 -6.68 3.02 -2.16
C GLU A 109 -5.18 2.89 -2.44
N GLN A 110 -4.40 2.47 -1.43
CA GLN A 110 -2.96 2.22 -1.61
C GLN A 110 -2.71 0.96 -2.45
N ALA A 111 -3.41 -0.12 -2.12
CA ALA A 111 -3.25 -1.40 -2.77
C ALA A 111 -3.64 -1.33 -4.26
N ASP A 112 -4.70 -0.61 -4.62
CA ASP A 112 -5.13 -0.44 -6.01
C ASP A 112 -4.05 0.27 -6.84
N VAL A 113 -3.49 1.38 -6.36
CA VAL A 113 -2.44 2.10 -7.10
C VAL A 113 -1.17 1.24 -7.26
N ILE A 114 -0.76 0.54 -6.20
CA ILE A 114 0.40 -0.37 -6.25
C ILE A 114 0.12 -1.51 -7.23
N SER A 115 -1.07 -2.12 -7.18
CA SER A 115 -1.44 -3.25 -8.03
C SER A 115 -1.51 -2.88 -9.50
N GLN A 116 -2.13 -1.74 -9.84
CA GLN A 116 -2.18 -1.25 -11.21
C GLN A 116 -0.78 -0.93 -11.75
N ARG A 117 0.07 -0.28 -10.94
CA ARG A 117 1.45 0.02 -11.33
C ARG A 117 2.26 -1.26 -11.56
N LEU A 118 2.13 -2.27 -10.69
CA LEU A 118 2.77 -3.57 -10.86
C LEU A 118 2.36 -4.25 -12.17
N VAL A 119 1.07 -4.31 -12.46
CA VAL A 119 0.56 -4.92 -13.69
C VAL A 119 1.12 -4.20 -14.91
N ASN A 120 1.11 -2.87 -14.92
CA ASN A 120 1.65 -2.08 -16.04
C ASN A 120 3.14 -2.31 -16.22
N ILE A 121 3.94 -2.21 -15.16
CA ILE A 121 5.40 -2.41 -15.23
C ILE A 121 5.74 -3.81 -15.75
N LEU A 122 5.07 -4.84 -15.22
CA LEU A 122 5.35 -6.22 -15.62
C LEU A 122 4.82 -6.55 -17.01
N ASN A 123 3.74 -5.89 -17.45
CA ASN A 123 3.24 -6.02 -18.82
C ASN A 123 4.25 -5.43 -19.81
N ASP A 124 4.68 -4.18 -19.58
CA ASP A 124 5.67 -3.51 -20.42
C ASP A 124 7.00 -4.28 -20.46
N TRP A 125 7.42 -4.83 -19.31
CA TRP A 125 8.61 -5.66 -19.24
C TRP A 125 8.45 -7.01 -19.97
N SER A 126 7.24 -7.58 -19.99
CA SER A 126 6.95 -8.79 -20.75
C SER A 126 7.00 -8.57 -22.26
N GLU A 127 6.69 -7.35 -22.72
CA GLU A 127 6.82 -6.93 -24.12
C GLU A 127 8.28 -6.64 -24.50
N SER A 128 9.09 -6.19 -23.54
CA SER A 128 10.52 -5.85 -23.72
C SER A 128 11.43 -6.56 -22.70
N PRO A 129 11.55 -7.90 -22.77
CA PRO A 129 12.22 -8.73 -21.75
C PRO A 129 13.73 -8.51 -21.65
N GLU A 130 14.32 -7.86 -22.66
CA GLU A 130 15.74 -7.50 -22.73
C GLU A 130 16.11 -6.44 -21.67
N SER A 131 15.13 -5.64 -21.24
CA SER A 131 15.32 -4.51 -20.32
C SER A 131 15.62 -4.99 -18.89
N ASP A 132 16.29 -4.16 -18.11
CA ASP A 132 16.53 -4.42 -16.69
C ASP A 132 15.22 -4.37 -15.90
N LEU A 133 15.11 -5.22 -14.87
CA LEU A 133 13.96 -5.21 -13.95
C LEU A 133 13.85 -3.81 -13.30
N PRO A 134 12.71 -3.12 -13.45
CA PRO A 134 12.50 -1.83 -12.80
C PRO A 134 12.57 -1.95 -11.28
N THR A 135 13.23 -0.99 -10.63
CA THR A 135 13.40 -1.01 -9.16
C THR A 135 12.05 -0.81 -8.47
N GLU A 136 11.17 -0.04 -9.10
CA GLU A 136 9.79 0.24 -8.70
C GLU A 136 8.98 -1.04 -8.52
N ALA A 137 9.11 -2.01 -9.43
CA ALA A 137 8.38 -3.28 -9.32
C ALA A 137 8.71 -4.02 -8.02
N GLN A 138 9.95 -3.98 -7.56
CA GLN A 138 10.31 -4.64 -6.31
C GLN A 138 9.81 -3.92 -5.08
N LEU A 139 9.95 -2.59 -5.08
CA LEU A 139 9.43 -1.75 -3.99
C LEU A 139 7.92 -1.94 -3.86
N ASP A 140 7.21 -1.96 -4.99
CA ASP A 140 5.76 -2.14 -5.04
C ASP A 140 5.30 -3.48 -4.47
N VAL A 141 5.96 -4.59 -4.83
CA VAL A 141 5.60 -5.90 -4.28
C VAL A 141 5.89 -5.94 -2.78
N GLN A 142 6.99 -5.35 -2.32
CA GLN A 142 7.30 -5.29 -0.89
C GLN A 142 6.27 -4.45 -0.12
N SER A 143 5.91 -3.27 -0.64
CA SER A 143 4.87 -2.42 -0.04
C SER A 143 3.51 -3.13 -0.03
N MET A 144 3.14 -3.84 -1.09
CA MET A 144 1.90 -4.64 -1.12
C MET A 144 1.90 -5.71 -0.01
N ALA A 145 3.00 -6.44 0.17
CA ALA A 145 3.11 -7.46 1.22
C ALA A 145 2.96 -6.86 2.62
N GLN A 146 3.59 -5.71 2.89
CA GLN A 146 3.49 -4.98 4.16
C GLN A 146 2.06 -4.50 4.43
N LEU A 147 1.43 -3.85 3.44
CA LEU A 147 0.04 -3.39 3.56
C LEU A 147 -0.91 -4.55 3.83
N ALA A 148 -0.75 -5.67 3.11
CA ALA A 148 -1.57 -6.86 3.31
C ALA A 148 -1.35 -7.49 4.70
N GLN A 149 -0.12 -7.47 5.21
CA GLN A 149 0.21 -7.93 6.56
C GLN A 149 -0.47 -7.07 7.64
N ASP A 150 -0.44 -5.74 7.49
CA ASP A 150 -1.03 -4.80 8.45
C ASP A 150 -2.53 -5.00 8.65
N VAL A 151 -3.24 -5.38 7.58
CA VAL A 151 -4.69 -5.69 7.60
C VAL A 151 -4.99 -7.19 7.68
N GLN A 152 -3.97 -8.03 7.85
CA GLN A 152 -4.09 -9.50 7.96
C GLN A 152 -4.75 -10.18 6.73
N LEU A 153 -4.56 -9.62 5.54
CA LEU A 153 -5.05 -10.19 4.28
C LEU A 153 -4.06 -11.23 3.73
N THR A 154 -4.04 -12.40 4.38
CA THR A 154 -3.05 -13.47 4.14
C THR A 154 -2.96 -13.91 2.67
N ALA A 155 -4.07 -13.98 1.95
CA ALA A 155 -4.06 -14.41 0.54
C ALA A 155 -3.24 -13.46 -0.34
N VAL A 156 -3.43 -12.14 -0.18
CA VAL A 156 -2.66 -11.14 -0.93
C VAL A 156 -1.21 -11.15 -0.50
N GLN A 157 -0.95 -11.25 0.81
CA GLN A 157 0.40 -11.34 1.35
C GLN A 157 1.18 -12.52 0.74
N GLN A 158 0.58 -13.71 0.68
CA GLN A 158 1.23 -14.90 0.13
C GLN A 158 1.62 -14.75 -1.35
N VAL A 159 0.75 -14.14 -2.15
CA VAL A 159 1.03 -13.89 -3.57
C VAL A 159 2.14 -12.84 -3.70
N ALA A 160 2.07 -11.75 -2.93
CA ALA A 160 3.09 -10.69 -2.93
C ALA A 160 4.47 -11.24 -2.51
N ASP A 161 4.57 -12.02 -1.43
CA ASP A 161 5.82 -12.63 -0.98
C ASP A 161 6.40 -13.57 -2.05
N SER A 162 5.57 -14.40 -2.68
CA SER A 162 5.99 -15.31 -3.74
C SER A 162 6.45 -14.55 -4.98
N LEU A 163 5.75 -13.49 -5.35
CA LEU A 163 6.11 -12.60 -6.45
C LEU A 163 7.45 -11.89 -6.16
N ALA A 164 7.69 -11.43 -4.93
CA ALA A 164 8.96 -10.78 -4.56
C ALA A 164 10.15 -11.72 -4.75
N VAL A 165 10.00 -12.98 -4.33
CA VAL A 165 11.01 -14.03 -4.53
C VAL A 165 11.25 -14.29 -6.01
N GLN A 166 10.18 -14.36 -6.82
CA GLN A 166 10.30 -14.58 -8.26
C GLN A 166 11.00 -13.41 -8.97
N LEU A 167 10.64 -12.16 -8.64
CA LEU A 167 11.31 -10.97 -9.18
C LEU A 167 12.79 -10.90 -8.77
N ALA A 168 13.14 -11.34 -7.56
CA ALA A 168 14.53 -11.43 -7.12
C ALA A 168 15.31 -12.51 -7.89
N ARG A 169 14.71 -13.66 -8.20
CA ARG A 169 15.31 -14.72 -9.02
C ARG A 169 15.56 -14.25 -10.46
N LEU A 170 14.59 -13.55 -11.03
CA LEU A 170 14.66 -13.00 -12.38
C LEU A 170 15.81 -12.01 -12.59
N ARG A 171 16.22 -11.29 -11.54
CA ARG A 171 17.43 -10.45 -11.60
C ARG A 171 18.70 -11.25 -11.91
N ALA A 172 18.78 -12.49 -11.44
CA ALA A 172 19.94 -13.36 -11.64
C ALA A 172 19.86 -14.14 -12.97
N LYS A 173 18.66 -14.53 -13.40
CA LYS A 173 18.44 -15.29 -14.64
C LYS A 173 17.10 -14.89 -15.26
N ARG A 174 17.14 -14.31 -16.46
CA ARG A 174 15.95 -13.83 -17.18
C ARG A 174 15.43 -14.88 -18.14
N ALA A 175 14.16 -15.24 -18.03
CA ALA A 175 13.42 -15.94 -19.06
C ALA A 175 12.09 -15.21 -19.30
N ALA A 176 11.69 -15.05 -20.56
CA ALA A 176 10.45 -14.37 -20.91
C ALA A 176 9.21 -15.06 -20.29
N GLU A 177 9.28 -16.37 -20.10
CA GLU A 177 8.24 -17.16 -19.42
C GLU A 177 8.12 -16.79 -17.93
N ASP A 178 9.25 -16.60 -17.23
CA ASP A 178 9.27 -16.21 -15.82
C ASP A 178 8.73 -14.78 -15.60
N ILE A 179 8.90 -13.88 -16.58
CA ILE A 179 8.30 -12.53 -16.56
C ILE A 179 6.77 -12.63 -16.68
N LYS A 180 6.25 -13.48 -17.58
CA LYS A 180 4.80 -13.73 -17.71
C LYS A 180 4.20 -14.38 -16.46
N THR A 181 4.97 -15.25 -15.79
CA THR A 181 4.60 -15.81 -14.49
C THR A 181 4.49 -14.72 -13.43
N SER A 182 5.42 -13.76 -13.42
CA SER A 182 5.38 -12.61 -12.52
C SER A 182 4.16 -11.70 -12.80
N LEU A 183 3.85 -11.45 -14.07
CA LEU A 183 2.66 -10.70 -14.48
C LEU A 183 1.36 -11.40 -14.01
N SER A 184 1.27 -12.72 -14.17
CA SER A 184 0.15 -13.51 -13.66
C SER A 184 -0.01 -13.37 -12.14
N GLY A 185 1.09 -13.31 -11.40
CA GLY A 185 1.10 -13.03 -9.96
C GLY A 185 0.52 -11.66 -9.60
N ALA A 186 0.91 -10.61 -10.31
CA ALA A 186 0.37 -9.26 -10.09
C ALA A 186 -1.13 -9.14 -10.45
N GLN A 187 -1.56 -9.85 -11.50
CA GLN A 187 -2.98 -9.95 -11.84
C GLN A 187 -3.78 -10.70 -10.77
N GLU A 188 -3.19 -11.73 -10.16
CA GLU A 188 -3.81 -12.46 -9.06
C GLU A 188 -3.95 -11.59 -7.80
N VAL A 189 -2.96 -10.76 -7.48
CA VAL A 189 -3.10 -9.72 -6.43
C VAL A 189 -4.30 -8.82 -6.73
N SER A 190 -4.41 -8.31 -7.97
CA SER A 190 -5.53 -7.45 -8.39
C SER A 190 -6.89 -8.15 -8.20
N ARG A 191 -6.98 -9.43 -8.59
CA ARG A 191 -8.21 -10.24 -8.43
C ARG A 191 -8.59 -10.41 -6.95
N LEU A 192 -7.62 -10.71 -6.09
CA LEU A 192 -7.86 -10.87 -4.65
C LEU A 192 -8.30 -9.56 -4.00
N LEU A 193 -7.71 -8.43 -4.38
CA LEU A 193 -8.11 -7.10 -3.92
C LEU A 193 -9.54 -6.74 -4.34
N GLN A 194 -9.93 -7.04 -5.57
CA GLN A 194 -11.31 -6.82 -6.04
C GLN A 194 -12.34 -7.62 -5.22
N HIS A 195 -12.03 -8.87 -4.90
CA HIS A 195 -12.89 -9.67 -4.03
C HIS A 195 -12.93 -9.11 -2.60
N PHE A 196 -11.79 -8.69 -2.07
CA PHE A 196 -11.72 -8.09 -0.74
C PHE A 196 -12.53 -6.78 -0.66
N ALA A 197 -12.50 -5.94 -1.69
CA ALA A 197 -13.26 -4.69 -1.76
C ALA A 197 -14.79 -4.90 -1.71
N VAL A 198 -15.28 -6.03 -2.21
CA VAL A 198 -16.71 -6.41 -2.13
C VAL A 198 -17.03 -7.27 -0.89
N GLY A 199 -16.10 -7.39 0.06
CA GLY A 199 -16.26 -8.15 1.31
C GLY A 199 -16.12 -9.66 1.16
N SER A 200 -15.52 -10.15 0.08
CA SER A 200 -15.30 -11.58 -0.18
C SER A 200 -13.83 -11.94 -0.02
N LEU A 201 -13.52 -12.84 0.93
CA LEU A 201 -12.18 -13.41 1.05
C LEU A 201 -12.04 -14.61 0.11
N ARG A 202 -11.03 -14.58 -0.75
CA ARG A 202 -10.69 -15.67 -1.67
C ARG A 202 -9.27 -16.14 -1.42
N GLU A 203 -9.04 -17.42 -1.68
CA GLU A 203 -7.70 -17.98 -1.69
C GLU A 203 -6.98 -17.67 -3.02
N PRO A 204 -5.64 -17.63 -3.01
CA PRO A 204 -4.85 -17.53 -4.22
C PRO A 204 -5.08 -18.72 -5.14
N GLN A 205 -5.05 -18.50 -6.45
CA GLN A 205 -5.14 -19.58 -7.42
C GLN A 205 -3.94 -20.53 -7.27
N PRO A 206 -4.16 -21.84 -7.06
CA PRO A 206 -3.07 -22.79 -6.84
C PRO A 206 -2.08 -22.85 -7.99
N GLN A 207 -2.56 -22.69 -9.23
CA GLN A 207 -1.73 -22.72 -10.44
C GLN A 207 -0.77 -21.52 -10.49
N VAL A 208 -1.25 -20.32 -10.13
CA VAL A 208 -0.42 -19.10 -10.08
C VAL A 208 0.62 -19.24 -8.98
N MET A 209 0.23 -19.78 -7.82
CA MET A 209 1.17 -19.99 -6.70
C MET A 209 2.25 -21.02 -7.02
N ALA A 210 1.90 -22.13 -7.68
CA ALA A 210 2.87 -23.14 -8.12
C ALA A 210 3.86 -22.51 -9.12
N ALA A 211 3.36 -21.77 -10.11
CA ALA A 211 4.18 -21.09 -11.10
C ALA A 211 5.14 -20.08 -10.47
N LEU A 212 4.68 -19.24 -9.52
CA LEU A 212 5.52 -18.27 -8.81
C LEU A 212 6.62 -18.94 -7.96
N LYS A 213 6.37 -20.16 -7.45
CA LYS A 213 7.36 -20.93 -6.68
C LYS A 213 8.36 -21.66 -7.59
N GLY A 214 8.01 -21.87 -8.85
CA GLY A 214 8.79 -22.65 -9.82
C GLY A 214 8.55 -24.16 -9.68
N GLU A 215 7.33 -24.56 -9.31
CA GLU A 215 6.87 -25.95 -9.18
C GLU A 215 6.23 -26.49 -10.46
#